data_AF-Q8RPU0-F1
#
_entry.id   AF-Q8RPU0-F1
#
_cell.length_a   1.000
_cell.length_b   1.000
_cell.length_c   1.000
_cell.angle_alpha   90.00
_cell.angle_beta   90.00
_cell.angle_gamma   90.00
#
_symmetry.space_group_name_H-M   'P 1'
#
loop_
_entity.id
_entity.type
_entity.pdbx_description
1 polymer ?
#
loop_
_entity_poly.entity_id
_entity_poly.type
_entity_poly.pdbx_seq_one_letter_code
_entity_poly.pdbx_strand_id
1 'polypeptide(L)'
;GTNWGWYAFDPGTNLVYYGTGNPAPWNETMRPGDNKWTMTIWGRDIDTGEAKFGYQRTPHDEWDYAGVNLMMLSEQKDKSGKLRKLLTHPDRNGIVYTLDRENGDLVSADKLDDMVNWVKQVDLENGLPQRDPEYGIRMDHTGRDICPSAMGYHNQGHDSYDPSRQSFFLGINHICMDWEPFMLP
;
A
#
# COMPACT_ATOMS: atom_id res chain seq x y z
N GLY A 1 -5.29 6.21 -10.99
CA GLY A 1 -5.19 6.59 -9.57
C GLY A 1 -4.47 7.92 -9.48
N THR A 2 -4.93 8.79 -8.58
CA THR A 2 -4.35 10.11 -8.29
C THR A 2 -3.39 10.03 -7.08
N ASN A 3 -2.41 10.92 -6.99
CA ASN A 3 -1.40 10.97 -5.92
C ASN A 3 -1.55 12.24 -5.07
N TRP A 4 -2.45 12.20 -4.07
CA TRP A 4 -2.80 13.34 -3.22
C TRP A 4 -2.22 13.26 -1.79
N GLY A 5 -1.33 12.29 -1.54
CA GLY A 5 -0.67 12.13 -0.25
C GLY A 5 0.72 12.77 -0.21
N TRP A 6 1.70 12.03 0.30
CA TRP A 6 3.03 12.55 0.62
C TRP A 6 4.13 12.01 -0.27
N TYR A 7 5.30 12.64 -0.18
CA TYR A 7 6.48 12.33 -0.97
C TYR A 7 7.70 12.19 -0.05
N ALA A 8 8.64 11.35 -0.43
CA ALA A 8 9.99 11.33 0.14
C ALA A 8 11.03 11.48 -0.97
N PHE A 9 12.24 11.88 -0.63
CA PHE A 9 13.34 12.06 -1.57
C PHE A 9 14.64 11.54 -0.99
N ASP A 10 15.42 10.79 -1.78
CA ASP A 10 16.79 10.40 -1.43
C ASP A 10 17.79 11.03 -2.41
N PRO A 11 18.58 12.03 -1.97
CA PRO A 11 19.62 12.64 -2.79
C PRO A 11 20.68 11.66 -3.31
N GLY A 12 20.93 10.55 -2.60
CA GLY A 12 21.93 9.55 -2.98
C GLY A 12 21.50 8.69 -4.17
N THR A 13 20.20 8.52 -4.39
CA THR A 13 19.65 7.80 -5.55
C THR A 13 19.07 8.74 -6.61
N ASN A 14 18.91 10.03 -6.29
CA ASN A 14 18.17 11.03 -7.06
C ASN A 14 16.68 10.68 -7.27
N LEU A 15 16.10 9.89 -6.36
CA LEU A 15 14.73 9.40 -6.50
C LEU A 15 13.74 10.11 -5.57
N VAL A 16 12.57 10.46 -6.13
CA VAL A 16 11.35 10.78 -5.39
C VAL A 16 10.45 9.56 -5.26
N TYR A 17 9.90 9.36 -4.07
CA TYR A 17 9.05 8.24 -3.71
C TYR A 17 7.65 8.71 -3.36
N TYR A 18 6.63 8.06 -3.93
CA TYR A 18 5.23 8.36 -3.65
C TYR A 18 4.31 7.20 -4.01
N GLY A 19 3.09 7.24 -3.49
CA GLY A 19 2.04 6.27 -3.76
C GLY A 19 0.99 6.80 -4.74
N THR A 20 0.46 5.93 -5.59
CA THR A 20 -0.69 6.23 -6.46
C THR A 20 -1.97 5.62 -5.89
N GLY A 21 -3.05 6.39 -5.91
CA GLY A 21 -4.34 6.01 -5.35
C GLY A 21 -5.12 4.98 -6.18
N ASN A 22 -6.39 4.83 -5.81
CA ASN A 22 -7.31 3.81 -6.29
C ASN A 22 -7.67 3.91 -7.78
N PRO A 23 -8.10 2.80 -8.40
CA PRO A 23 -8.74 2.81 -9.71
C PRO A 23 -10.17 3.37 -9.63
N ALA A 24 -10.69 3.76 -10.78
CA ALA A 24 -12.06 4.24 -10.93
C ALA A 24 -12.81 3.38 -11.96
N PRO A 25 -14.13 3.16 -11.79
CA PRO A 25 -14.96 3.52 -10.62
C PRO A 25 -14.64 2.62 -9.41
N TRP A 26 -15.28 2.82 -8.26
CA TRP A 26 -15.12 1.86 -7.15
C TRP A 26 -15.72 0.49 -7.49
N ASN A 27 -16.80 0.44 -8.27
CA ASN A 27 -17.39 -0.79 -8.77
C ASN A 27 -16.35 -1.60 -9.58
N GLU A 28 -15.81 -2.66 -8.99
CA GLU A 28 -14.73 -3.47 -9.56
C GLU A 28 -15.16 -4.20 -10.83
N THR A 29 -16.42 -4.65 -10.87
CA THR A 29 -16.95 -5.49 -11.96
C THR A 29 -16.95 -4.73 -13.29
N MET A 30 -16.95 -3.39 -13.24
CA MET A 30 -16.87 -2.52 -14.41
C MET A 30 -15.45 -2.35 -15.00
N ARG A 31 -14.40 -2.82 -14.31
CA ARG A 31 -13.00 -2.57 -14.66
C ARG A 31 -12.11 -3.81 -14.48
N PRO A 32 -12.37 -4.89 -15.24
CA PRO A 32 -11.61 -6.12 -15.13
C PRO A 32 -10.11 -5.91 -15.37
N GLY A 33 -9.30 -6.71 -14.68
CA GLY A 33 -7.82 -6.70 -14.77
C GLY A 33 -7.15 -5.91 -13.65
N ASP A 34 -5.83 -6.03 -13.54
CA ASP A 34 -5.03 -5.48 -12.42
C ASP A 34 -5.13 -3.96 -12.21
N ASN A 35 -5.65 -3.23 -13.19
CA ASN A 35 -5.78 -1.78 -13.21
C ASN A 35 -4.43 -1.05 -13.00
N LYS A 36 -3.33 -1.65 -13.48
CA LYS A 36 -2.00 -1.03 -13.39
C LYS A 36 -2.00 0.34 -14.09
N TRP A 37 -1.38 1.37 -13.50
CA TRP A 37 -0.53 1.36 -12.31
C TRP A 37 -1.16 2.12 -11.13
N THR A 38 -2.42 1.82 -10.78
CA THR A 38 -3.00 2.27 -9.51
C THR A 38 -2.47 1.47 -8.34
N MET A 39 -2.56 2.01 -7.12
CA MET A 39 -2.10 1.32 -5.90
C MET A 39 -0.60 1.00 -5.90
N THR A 40 0.20 1.78 -6.61
CA THR A 40 1.63 1.52 -6.82
C THR A 40 2.50 2.45 -5.98
N ILE A 41 3.50 1.89 -5.29
CA ILE A 41 4.66 2.61 -4.74
C ILE A 41 5.63 2.85 -5.89
N TRP A 42 6.04 4.10 -6.08
CA TRP A 42 6.98 4.50 -7.12
C TRP A 42 8.32 4.96 -6.54
N GLY A 43 9.39 4.71 -7.28
CA GLY A 43 10.64 5.47 -7.21
C GLY A 43 10.93 6.06 -8.59
N ARG A 44 10.90 7.40 -8.71
CA ARG A 44 11.13 8.12 -9.98
C ARG A 44 12.33 9.04 -9.86
N ASP A 45 13.11 9.16 -10.92
CA ASP A 45 14.16 10.16 -11.00
C ASP A 45 13.55 11.58 -10.94
N ILE A 46 14.08 12.45 -10.07
CA ILE A 46 13.49 13.78 -9.82
C ILE A 46 13.68 14.75 -10.98
N ASP A 47 14.71 14.56 -11.80
CA ASP A 47 15.03 15.47 -12.91
C ASP A 47 14.21 15.14 -14.16
N THR A 48 14.00 13.85 -14.43
CA THR A 48 13.35 13.35 -15.66
C THR A 48 11.92 12.86 -15.43
N GLY A 49 11.57 12.45 -14.22
CA GLY A 49 10.30 11.79 -13.90
C GLY A 49 10.23 10.32 -14.35
N GLU A 50 11.29 9.75 -14.92
CA GLU A 50 11.31 8.35 -15.33
C GLU A 50 11.23 7.42 -14.11
N ALA A 51 10.41 6.38 -14.20
CA ALA A 51 10.27 5.40 -13.11
C ALA A 51 11.44 4.42 -13.13
N LYS A 52 12.18 4.37 -12.01
CA LYS A 52 13.19 3.34 -11.77
C LYS A 52 12.55 2.02 -11.36
N PHE A 53 11.54 2.08 -10.51
CA PHE A 53 10.73 0.92 -10.11
C PHE A 53 9.30 1.33 -9.77
N GLY A 54 8.40 0.33 -9.83
CA GLY A 54 7.00 0.46 -9.40
C GLY A 54 6.48 -0.86 -8.84
N TYR A 55 6.02 -0.85 -7.58
CA TYR A 55 5.44 -2.02 -6.91
C TYR A 55 3.94 -1.82 -6.64
N GLN A 56 3.08 -2.61 -7.29
CA GLN A 56 1.63 -2.53 -7.11
C GLN A 56 1.18 -3.37 -5.90
N ARG A 57 0.69 -2.71 -4.86
CA ARG A 57 0.29 -3.34 -3.57
C ARG A 57 -1.07 -4.03 -3.65
N THR A 58 -2.03 -3.38 -4.31
CA THR A 58 -3.41 -3.87 -4.42
C THR A 58 -3.79 -3.96 -5.91
N PRO A 59 -3.38 -5.03 -6.61
CA PRO A 59 -3.87 -5.31 -7.97
C PRO A 59 -5.39 -5.50 -7.94
N HIS A 60 -6.08 -4.88 -8.89
CA HIS A 60 -7.55 -4.92 -8.97
C HIS A 60 -8.20 -4.61 -7.62
N ASP A 61 -7.95 -3.41 -7.10
CA ASP A 61 -8.55 -2.96 -5.84
C ASP A 61 -10.08 -3.10 -5.86
N GLU A 62 -10.68 -3.57 -4.78
CA GLU A 62 -12.14 -3.71 -4.66
C GLU A 62 -12.72 -2.79 -3.57
N TRP A 63 -11.84 -2.15 -2.77
CA TRP A 63 -12.21 -1.61 -1.46
C TRP A 63 -11.86 -0.13 -1.26
N ASP A 64 -11.43 0.57 -2.33
CA ASP A 64 -10.90 1.93 -2.23
C ASP A 64 -9.69 2.04 -1.28
N TYR A 65 -8.77 1.09 -1.30
CA TYR A 65 -7.54 1.22 -0.50
C TYR A 65 -6.52 2.13 -1.17
N ALA A 66 -6.88 3.40 -1.39
CA ALA A 66 -6.08 4.33 -2.19
C ALA A 66 -4.68 4.51 -1.60
N GLY A 67 -3.69 3.90 -2.26
CA GLY A 67 -2.33 3.79 -1.72
C GLY A 67 -1.51 5.06 -1.86
N VAL A 68 -1.86 6.12 -1.14
CA VAL A 68 -1.21 7.44 -1.18
C VAL A 68 -0.50 7.80 0.12
N ASN A 69 -0.56 6.93 1.14
CA ASN A 69 -0.01 7.20 2.46
C ASN A 69 1.50 7.51 2.39
N LEU A 70 2.03 8.05 3.49
CA LEU A 70 3.41 8.53 3.58
C LEU A 70 4.49 7.49 3.22
N MET A 71 5.68 8.00 2.88
CA MET A 71 6.89 7.23 2.65
C MET A 71 7.93 7.63 3.70
N MET A 72 8.32 6.71 4.59
CA MET A 72 9.35 6.98 5.59
C MET A 72 10.65 6.29 5.19
N LEU A 73 11.70 7.09 4.93
CA LEU A 73 13.02 6.55 4.58
C LEU A 73 13.82 6.25 5.85
N SER A 74 14.45 5.09 5.90
CA SER A 74 15.31 4.69 7.02
C SER A 74 16.50 3.84 6.56
N GLU A 75 17.50 3.71 7.41
CA GLU A 75 18.58 2.74 7.23
C GLU A 75 18.62 1.81 8.43
N GLN A 76 18.41 0.52 8.19
CA GLN A 76 18.28 -0.49 9.24
C GLN A 76 18.99 -1.78 8.82
N LYS A 77 19.42 -2.58 9.79
CA LYS A 77 19.98 -3.90 9.51
C LYS A 77 18.85 -4.90 9.30
N ASP A 78 18.92 -5.68 8.23
CA ASP A 78 17.99 -6.80 8.03
C ASP A 78 18.32 -7.97 8.97
N LYS A 79 17.53 -9.05 8.89
CA LYS A 79 17.71 -10.26 9.73
C LYS A 79 19.08 -10.92 9.55
N SER A 80 19.78 -10.67 8.44
CA SER A 80 21.14 -11.16 8.18
C SER A 80 22.23 -10.23 8.73
N GLY A 81 21.85 -9.06 9.25
CA GLY A 81 22.77 -8.03 9.76
C GLY A 81 23.27 -7.06 8.69
N LYS A 82 22.83 -7.19 7.43
CA LYS A 82 23.18 -6.30 6.32
C LYS A 82 22.44 -4.97 6.49
N LEU A 83 23.16 -3.85 6.45
CA LEU A 83 22.54 -2.52 6.44
C LEU A 83 21.81 -2.32 5.10
N ARG A 84 20.54 -1.93 5.18
CA ARG A 84 19.66 -1.71 4.03
C ARG A 84 19.16 -0.29 4.03
N LYS A 85 19.03 0.28 2.84
CA LYS A 85 18.38 1.56 2.58
C LYS A 85 16.91 1.29 2.28
N LEU A 86 16.03 1.67 3.19
CA LEU A 86 14.64 1.24 3.18
C LEU A 86 13.68 2.42 2.95
N LEU A 87 12.55 2.11 2.33
CA LEU A 87 11.32 2.89 2.49
C LEU A 87 10.29 2.04 3.26
N THR A 88 9.59 2.64 4.21
CA THR A 88 8.51 2.00 4.98
C THR A 88 7.22 2.78 4.76
N HIS A 89 6.14 2.05 4.50
CA HIS A 89 4.88 2.58 4.03
C HIS A 89 3.69 1.82 4.66
N PRO A 90 2.98 2.39 5.65
CA PRO A 90 1.72 1.84 6.14
C PRO A 90 0.58 2.19 5.18
N ASP A 91 0.01 1.21 4.48
CA ASP A 91 -1.02 1.42 3.46
C ASP A 91 -2.45 1.42 4.04
N ARG A 92 -3.40 1.97 3.28
CA ARG A 92 -4.84 1.90 3.60
C ARG A 92 -5.32 0.47 3.77
N ASN A 93 -4.78 -0.46 2.97
CA ASN A 93 -5.14 -1.88 2.98
C ASN A 93 -4.74 -2.62 4.27
N GLY A 94 -4.14 -1.95 5.25
CA GLY A 94 -3.80 -2.56 6.53
C GLY A 94 -2.45 -3.29 6.54
N ILE A 95 -1.67 -3.20 5.47
CA ILE A 95 -0.32 -3.77 5.39
C ILE A 95 0.73 -2.67 5.50
N VAL A 96 1.77 -2.91 6.31
CA VAL A 96 3.00 -2.12 6.33
C VAL A 96 4.00 -2.75 5.39
N TYR A 97 4.29 -2.05 4.29
CA TYR A 97 5.29 -2.46 3.31
C TYR A 97 6.64 -1.84 3.65
N THR A 98 7.68 -2.66 3.64
CA THR A 98 9.06 -2.19 3.65
C THR A 98 9.78 -2.69 2.40
N LEU A 99 10.34 -1.77 1.63
CA LEU A 99 11.04 -2.03 0.38
C LEU A 99 12.47 -1.50 0.46
N ASP A 100 13.38 -2.11 -0.29
CA ASP A 100 14.68 -1.52 -0.58
C ASP A 100 14.48 -0.33 -1.52
N ARG A 101 14.82 0.88 -1.06
CA ARG A 101 14.48 2.12 -1.78
C ARG A 101 15.38 2.36 -2.98
N GLU A 102 16.44 1.59 -3.18
CA GLU A 102 17.34 1.77 -4.31
C GLU A 102 16.85 1.02 -5.57
N ASN A 103 16.15 -0.10 -5.40
CA ASN A 103 15.73 -0.98 -6.50
C ASN A 103 14.25 -1.44 -6.46
N GLY A 104 13.54 -1.23 -5.35
CA GLY A 104 12.14 -1.61 -5.19
C GLY A 104 11.90 -3.04 -4.71
N ASP A 105 12.94 -3.78 -4.30
CA ASP A 105 12.79 -5.14 -3.79
C ASP A 105 11.97 -5.15 -2.49
N LEU A 106 11.01 -6.06 -2.41
CA LEU A 106 10.17 -6.24 -1.22
C LEU A 106 10.99 -6.88 -0.09
N VAL A 107 11.04 -6.21 1.07
CA VAL A 107 11.77 -6.69 2.26
C VAL A 107 10.82 -7.29 3.29
N SER A 108 9.68 -6.63 3.55
CA SER A 108 8.60 -7.18 4.37
C SER A 108 7.24 -6.56 3.99
N ALA A 109 6.17 -7.25 4.35
CA ALA A 109 4.79 -6.84 4.11
C ALA A 109 3.89 -7.47 5.19
N ASP A 110 3.78 -6.80 6.32
CA ASP A 110 3.15 -7.33 7.54
C ASP A 110 1.84 -6.60 7.83
N LYS A 111 0.85 -7.30 8.41
CA LYS A 111 -0.41 -6.68 8.83
C LYS A 111 -0.17 -5.69 9.97
N LEU A 112 -0.82 -4.52 9.89
CA LEU A 112 -0.87 -3.53 10.98
C LEU A 112 -1.57 -4.07 12.22
N ASP A 113 -2.58 -4.92 12.02
CA ASP A 113 -3.48 -5.46 13.03
C ASP A 113 -4.02 -6.81 12.54
N ASP A 114 -4.29 -7.75 13.45
CA ASP A 114 -4.67 -9.12 13.12
C ASP A 114 -6.09 -9.23 12.53
N MET A 115 -6.92 -8.20 12.68
CA MET A 115 -8.26 -8.13 12.10
C MET A 115 -8.27 -7.92 10.57
N VAL A 116 -7.15 -7.55 9.94
CA VAL A 116 -7.07 -7.42 8.47
C VAL A 116 -7.42 -8.75 7.81
N ASN A 117 -8.47 -8.80 6.98
CA ASN A 117 -9.04 -10.05 6.49
C ASN A 117 -9.18 -10.15 4.96
N TRP A 118 -9.14 -9.06 4.20
CA TRP A 118 -9.18 -9.10 2.73
C TRP A 118 -8.02 -9.88 2.10
N VAL A 119 -6.91 -9.99 2.84
CA VAL A 119 -5.67 -10.68 2.45
C VAL A 119 -5.25 -11.64 3.55
N LYS A 120 -4.88 -12.86 3.15
CA LYS A 120 -4.30 -13.85 4.07
C LYS A 120 -2.89 -13.43 4.46
N GLN A 121 -2.06 -13.20 3.43
CA GLN A 121 -0.69 -12.71 3.53
C GLN A 121 -0.25 -12.10 2.19
N VAL A 122 0.83 -11.34 2.20
CA VAL A 122 1.56 -10.98 0.97
C VAL A 122 2.64 -12.02 0.75
N ASP A 123 2.66 -12.63 -0.43
CA ASP A 123 3.71 -13.56 -0.84
C ASP A 123 4.96 -12.76 -1.19
N LEU A 124 6.05 -12.96 -0.45
CA LEU A 124 7.29 -12.21 -0.64
C LEU A 124 8.10 -12.67 -1.85
N GLU A 125 7.84 -13.86 -2.39
CA GLU A 125 8.57 -14.39 -3.56
C GLU A 125 8.08 -13.74 -4.85
N ASN A 126 6.76 -13.66 -5.03
CA ASN A 126 6.15 -13.04 -6.20
C ASN A 126 5.63 -11.60 -5.96
N GLY A 127 5.60 -11.15 -4.70
CA GLY A 127 5.17 -9.81 -4.30
C GLY A 127 3.65 -9.61 -4.30
N LEU A 128 2.84 -10.65 -4.48
CA LEU A 128 1.38 -10.52 -4.64
C LEU A 128 0.62 -10.78 -3.34
N PRO A 129 -0.47 -10.02 -3.07
CA PRO A 129 -1.38 -10.33 -1.97
C PRO A 129 -2.19 -11.61 -2.28
N GLN A 130 -2.14 -12.58 -1.36
CA GLN A 130 -3.00 -13.75 -1.39
C GLN A 130 -4.39 -13.37 -0.86
N ARG A 131 -5.26 -12.94 -1.77
CA ARG A 131 -6.62 -12.46 -1.46
C ARG A 131 -7.46 -13.55 -0.79
N ASP A 132 -8.32 -13.15 0.14
CA ASP A 132 -9.37 -14.02 0.66
C ASP A 132 -10.70 -13.72 -0.07
N PRO A 133 -11.21 -14.65 -0.91
CA PRO A 133 -12.44 -14.43 -1.66
C PRO A 133 -13.68 -14.16 -0.80
N GLU A 134 -13.67 -14.55 0.48
CA GLU A 134 -14.78 -14.29 1.42
C GLU A 134 -15.04 -12.79 1.61
N TYR A 135 -13.99 -11.97 1.56
CA TYR A 135 -14.06 -10.52 1.79
C TYR A 135 -13.94 -9.72 0.48
N GLY A 136 -14.06 -10.40 -0.67
CA GLY A 136 -14.12 -9.76 -1.98
C GLY A 136 -15.49 -9.12 -2.24
N ILE A 137 -15.48 -8.03 -3.00
CA ILE A 137 -16.67 -7.26 -3.35
C ILE A 137 -16.97 -7.49 -4.84
N ARG A 138 -18.25 -7.61 -5.20
CA ARG A 138 -18.71 -7.74 -6.60
C ARG A 138 -20.15 -7.29 -6.74
N MET A 139 -20.56 -6.98 -7.97
CA MET A 139 -21.97 -6.68 -8.28
C MET A 139 -22.92 -7.76 -7.75
N ASP A 140 -24.13 -7.33 -7.34
CA ASP A 140 -25.21 -8.19 -6.83
C ASP A 140 -24.82 -9.01 -5.58
N HIS A 141 -23.85 -8.52 -4.81
CA HIS A 141 -23.40 -9.13 -3.57
C HIS A 141 -22.96 -8.07 -2.54
N THR A 142 -23.58 -8.10 -1.36
CA THR A 142 -23.09 -7.36 -0.19
C THR A 142 -21.95 -8.15 0.48
N GLY A 143 -20.71 -7.66 0.34
CA GLY A 143 -19.60 -8.09 1.18
C GLY A 143 -19.77 -7.55 2.59
N ARG A 144 -19.47 -8.34 3.62
CA ARG A 144 -19.70 -7.99 5.03
C ARG A 144 -18.46 -8.17 5.88
N ASP A 145 -18.40 -7.40 6.96
CA ASP A 145 -17.34 -7.47 7.97
C ASP A 145 -15.91 -7.38 7.38
N ILE A 146 -15.76 -6.58 6.32
CA ILE A 146 -14.49 -6.41 5.60
C ILE A 146 -13.59 -5.45 6.40
N CYS A 147 -12.37 -5.91 6.68
CA CYS A 147 -11.37 -5.16 7.42
C CYS A 147 -10.05 -5.08 6.61
N PRO A 148 -9.53 -3.86 6.36
CA PRO A 148 -10.07 -2.56 6.76
C PRO A 148 -11.32 -2.08 5.99
N SER A 149 -12.01 -1.07 6.52
CA SER A 149 -12.96 -0.27 5.73
C SER A 149 -12.25 0.54 4.65
N ALA A 150 -13.00 1.17 3.74
CA ALA A 150 -12.48 2.10 2.74
C ALA A 150 -11.62 3.22 3.34
N MET A 151 -11.90 3.65 4.58
CA MET A 151 -11.07 4.63 5.29
C MET A 151 -9.65 4.12 5.59
N GLY A 152 -9.44 2.81 5.54
CA GLY A 152 -8.21 2.09 5.80
C GLY A 152 -7.85 2.01 7.28
N TYR A 153 -6.96 1.08 7.63
CA TYR A 153 -6.33 1.04 8.98
C TYR A 153 -5.23 2.09 9.12
N HIS A 154 -4.84 2.71 8.03
CA HIS A 154 -4.04 3.93 8.01
C HIS A 154 -4.52 4.84 6.88
N ASN A 155 -4.41 6.16 7.04
CA ASN A 155 -4.88 7.14 6.04
C ASN A 155 -3.81 8.24 5.81
N GLN A 156 -4.22 9.49 5.62
CA GLN A 156 -3.33 10.62 5.27
C GLN A 156 -2.37 11.07 6.38
N GLY A 157 -2.44 10.49 7.58
CA GLY A 157 -1.60 10.89 8.72
C GLY A 157 -0.11 10.85 8.38
N HIS A 158 0.65 11.83 8.89
CA HIS A 158 2.10 11.82 8.78
C HIS A 158 2.72 11.31 10.08
N ASP A 159 3.18 10.07 10.08
CA ASP A 159 3.80 9.39 11.22
C ASP A 159 5.24 9.84 11.47
N SER A 160 5.90 9.20 12.45
CA SER A 160 7.27 9.49 12.86
C SER A 160 8.13 8.23 13.02
N TYR A 161 9.44 8.41 12.91
CA TYR A 161 10.45 7.37 13.08
C TYR A 161 11.56 7.86 14.03
N ASP A 162 11.91 7.04 15.02
CA ASP A 162 13.06 7.27 15.88
C ASP A 162 14.24 6.40 15.45
N PRO A 163 15.32 6.99 14.88
CA PRO A 163 16.47 6.23 14.41
C PRO A 163 17.31 5.60 15.53
N SER A 164 17.25 6.11 16.76
CA SER A 164 17.97 5.54 17.90
C SER A 164 17.32 4.24 18.40
N ARG A 165 15.99 4.15 18.27
CA ARG A 165 15.18 2.98 18.64
C ARG A 165 14.82 2.10 17.45
N GLN A 166 15.10 2.55 16.23
CA GLN A 166 14.68 1.91 14.98
C GLN A 166 13.18 1.57 14.99
N SER A 167 12.36 2.52 15.45
CA SER A 167 10.94 2.30 15.70
C SER A 167 10.08 3.36 14.99
N PHE A 168 9.02 2.92 14.33
CA PHE A 168 7.99 3.77 13.75
C PHE A 168 6.81 3.93 14.73
N PHE A 169 6.26 5.13 14.83
CA PHE A 169 5.08 5.41 15.66
C PHE A 169 3.92 5.81 14.76
N LEU A 170 2.96 4.90 14.59
CA LEU A 170 1.90 5.00 13.60
C LEU A 170 0.57 5.40 14.23
N GLY A 171 -0.12 6.39 13.66
CA GLY A 171 -1.50 6.72 14.00
C GLY A 171 -2.48 5.85 13.23
N ILE A 172 -2.97 4.76 13.83
CA ILE A 172 -3.84 3.79 13.15
C ILE A 172 -5.33 4.05 13.36
N ASN A 173 -6.13 3.64 12.38
CA ASN A 173 -7.58 3.47 12.48
C ASN A 173 -7.90 1.99 12.78
N HIS A 174 -9.05 1.73 13.39
CA HIS A 174 -9.57 0.37 13.57
C HIS A 174 -11.06 0.34 13.17
N ILE A 175 -11.32 0.34 11.86
CA ILE A 175 -12.65 0.51 11.25
C ILE A 175 -12.84 -0.52 10.14
N CYS A 176 -13.96 -1.25 10.15
CA CYS A 176 -14.37 -2.24 9.13
C CYS A 176 -15.67 -1.81 8.43
N MET A 177 -16.12 -2.54 7.40
CA MET A 177 -17.28 -2.15 6.59
C MET A 177 -18.07 -3.31 5.99
N ASP A 178 -19.30 -3.01 5.60
CA ASP A 178 -20.07 -3.75 4.61
C ASP A 178 -20.07 -2.94 3.30
N TRP A 179 -20.02 -3.61 2.14
CA TRP A 179 -20.00 -2.96 0.84
C TRP A 179 -20.81 -3.75 -0.19
N GLU A 180 -21.70 -3.05 -0.91
CA GLU A 180 -22.30 -3.55 -2.15
C GLU A 180 -22.09 -2.53 -3.29
N PRO A 181 -21.44 -2.90 -4.41
CA PRO A 181 -21.34 -2.06 -5.58
C PRO A 181 -22.72 -1.91 -6.22
N PHE A 182 -22.98 -0.74 -6.77
CA PHE A 182 -24.16 -0.50 -7.60
C PHE A 182 -23.76 0.13 -8.93
N MET A 183 -24.60 -0.05 -9.93
CA MET A 183 -24.58 0.76 -11.14
C MET A 183 -25.77 1.72 -11.07
N LEU A 184 -25.53 3.00 -11.33
CA LEU A 184 -26.63 3.93 -11.55
C LEU A 184 -27.34 3.52 -12.86
N PRO A 185 -28.69 3.51 -12.88
CA PRO A 185 -29.46 3.20 -14.08
C PRO A 185 -29.24 4.20 -15.22
#